data_AF-A0A7L3M5F5-F1
#
_entry.id   AF-A0A7L3M5F5-F1
#
_cell.length_a   1.000
_cell.length_b   1.000
_cell.length_c   1.000
_cell.angle_alpha   90.00
_cell.angle_beta   90.00
_cell.angle_gamma   90.00
#
_symmetry.space_group_name_H-M   'P 1'
#
loop_
_entity.id
_entity.type
_entity.pdbx_description
1 polymer ?
#
loop_
_entity_poly.entity_id
_entity_poly.type
_entity_poly.pdbx_seq_one_letter_code
_entity_poly.pdbx_strand_id
1 'polypeptide(L)'
;SFAISRNGRLLLADDMGLGKTIQAICIAAYYQQEWPLLVVTPSSVRFTWAEAFHRWLPSLSQESTNVIVSGKDNLTGSLINIISFDLLSRMDKQLKSTFQVVIVVSGT
;
A
#
# COMPACT_ATOMS: atom_id res chain seq x y z
N SER A 1 -15.44 9.59 7.84
CA SER A 1 -15.14 11.00 8.17
C SER A 1 -13.82 11.21 8.93
N PHE A 2 -13.47 10.38 9.93
CA PHE A 2 -12.27 10.61 10.77
C PHE A 2 -10.93 10.64 10.00
N ALA A 3 -10.69 9.68 9.10
CA ALA A 3 -9.46 9.65 8.29
C ALA A 3 -9.27 10.91 7.44
N ILE A 4 -10.35 11.34 6.78
CA ILE A 4 -10.37 12.48 5.86
C ILE A 4 -10.19 13.79 6.66
N SER A 5 -10.83 13.92 7.82
CA SER A 5 -10.67 15.10 8.69
C SER A 5 -9.27 15.23 9.29
N ARG A 6 -8.45 14.18 9.23
CA ARG A 6 -7.03 14.17 9.60
C ARG A 6 -6.09 14.17 8.39
N ASN A 7 -6.58 14.54 7.21
CA ASN A 7 -5.81 14.55 5.96
C ASN A 7 -5.11 13.21 5.69
N GLY A 8 -5.81 12.10 5.92
CA GLY A 8 -5.31 10.75 5.66
C GLY A 8 -4.35 10.20 6.70
N ARG A 9 -3.94 10.98 7.72
CA ARG A 9 -3.00 10.54 8.75
C ARG A 9 -3.74 9.84 9.88
N LEU A 10 -3.57 8.52 9.99
CA LEU A 10 -4.17 7.71 11.04
C LEU A 10 -3.42 6.40 11.28
N LEU A 11 -3.68 5.78 12.43
CA LEU A 11 -3.23 4.44 12.79
C LEU A 11 -4.48 3.55 13.01
N LEU A 12 -4.60 2.45 12.28
CA LEU A 12 -5.62 1.42 12.50
C LEU A 12 -5.04 0.35 13.43
N ALA A 13 -5.41 0.38 14.70
CA ALA A 13 -4.85 -0.49 15.75
C ALA A 13 -5.90 -1.44 16.36
N ASP A 14 -7.01 -1.68 15.66
CA ASP A 14 -8.07 -2.58 16.12
C ASP A 14 -7.64 -4.05 16.09
N ASP A 15 -8.45 -4.95 16.67
CA ASP A 15 -8.19 -6.39 16.67
C ASP A 15 -8.05 -7.01 15.26
N MET A 16 -7.32 -8.13 15.18
CA MET A 16 -7.21 -8.93 13.96
C MET A 16 -8.59 -9.38 13.48
N GLY A 17 -8.84 -9.34 12.17
CA GLY A 17 -10.12 -9.76 11.58
C GLY A 17 -11.19 -8.66 11.44
N LEU A 18 -11.00 -7.47 12.02
CA LEU A 18 -11.97 -6.37 11.95
C LEU A 18 -11.98 -5.57 10.63
N GLY A 19 -11.35 -6.11 9.57
CA GLY A 19 -11.39 -5.49 8.25
C GLY A 19 -10.46 -4.28 8.05
N LYS A 20 -9.39 -4.15 8.84
CA LYS A 20 -8.40 -3.06 8.67
C LYS A 20 -7.84 -2.96 7.25
N THR A 21 -7.66 -4.08 6.56
CA THR A 21 -7.20 -4.11 5.17
C THR A 21 -8.17 -3.36 4.25
N ILE A 22 -9.47 -3.68 4.32
CA ILE A 22 -10.46 -3.01 3.45
C ILE A 22 -10.62 -1.54 3.85
N GLN A 23 -10.58 -1.21 5.14
CA GLN A 23 -10.59 0.19 5.61
C GLN A 23 -9.42 0.99 5.04
N ALA A 24 -8.20 0.44 5.11
CA ALA A 24 -7.00 1.08 4.57
C ALA A 24 -7.09 1.27 3.05
N ILE A 25 -7.59 0.27 2.31
CA ILE A 25 -7.82 0.36 0.86
C ILE A 25 -8.84 1.46 0.54
N CYS A 26 -9.98 1.51 1.24
CA CYS A 26 -10.99 2.55 1.03
C CYS A 26 -10.46 3.96 1.30
N ILE A 27 -9.65 4.13 2.35
CA ILE A 27 -9.03 5.42 2.67
C ILE A 27 -8.02 5.80 1.57
N ALA A 28 -7.17 4.87 1.13
CA ALA A 28 -6.21 5.15 0.07
C ALA A 28 -6.88 5.46 -1.28
N ALA A 29 -7.99 4.78 -1.60
CA ALA A 29 -8.78 5.02 -2.80
C ALA A 29 -9.46 6.41 -2.79
N TYR A 30 -9.81 6.95 -1.61
CA TYR A 30 -10.27 8.34 -1.52
C TYR A 30 -9.22 9.34 -2.02
N TYR A 31 -7.94 9.04 -1.82
CA TYR A 31 -6.80 9.86 -2.25
C TYR A 31 -6.21 9.39 -3.60
N GLN A 32 -6.99 8.72 -4.46
CA GLN A 32 -6.50 8.15 -5.72
C GLN A 32 -5.85 9.18 -6.67
N GLN A 33 -6.24 10.46 -6.60
CA GLN A 33 -5.65 11.55 -7.39
C GLN A 33 -4.20 11.89 -6.96
N GLU A 34 -3.76 11.42 -5.79
CA GLU A 34 -2.41 11.65 -5.24
C GLU A 34 -1.48 10.45 -5.43
N TRP A 35 -1.95 9.38 -6.09
CA TRP A 35 -1.16 8.19 -6.37
C TRP A 35 0.02 8.52 -7.32
N PRO A 36 1.18 7.81 -7.20
CA PRO A 36 1.29 6.41 -6.84
C PRO A 36 1.15 6.10 -5.34
N LEU A 37 0.56 4.94 -5.04
CA LEU A 37 0.38 4.38 -3.70
C LEU A 37 1.54 3.42 -3.37
N LEU A 38 2.13 3.56 -2.19
CA LEU A 38 3.06 2.59 -1.62
C LEU A 38 2.43 1.80 -0.49
N VAL A 39 2.52 0.47 -0.54
CA VAL A 39 2.12 -0.42 0.56
C VAL A 39 3.36 -1.16 1.07
N VAL A 40 3.69 -0.93 2.33
CA VAL A 40 4.80 -1.59 3.03
C VAL A 40 4.21 -2.62 3.99
N THR A 41 4.53 -3.90 3.78
CA THR A 41 3.87 -5.02 4.48
C THR A 41 4.81 -6.22 4.64
N PRO A 42 4.58 -7.18 5.57
CA PRO A 42 5.43 -8.37 5.64
C PRO A 42 5.48 -9.13 4.31
N SER A 43 6.65 -9.72 4.01
CA SER A 43 6.90 -10.42 2.74
C SER A 43 5.84 -11.48 2.40
N SER A 44 5.29 -12.15 3.42
CA SER A 44 4.30 -13.22 3.31
C SER A 44 2.92 -12.78 2.83
N VAL A 45 2.57 -11.49 2.97
CA VAL A 45 1.21 -10.99 2.68
C VAL A 45 1.16 -10.00 1.51
N ARG A 46 2.29 -9.77 0.81
CA ARG A 46 2.33 -8.85 -0.35
C ARG A 46 1.32 -9.21 -1.44
N PHE A 47 1.26 -10.50 -1.80
CA PHE A 47 0.31 -11.00 -2.79
C PHE A 47 -1.14 -10.95 -2.30
N THR A 48 -1.37 -11.22 -1.01
CA THR A 48 -2.70 -11.06 -0.39
C THR A 48 -3.19 -9.61 -0.47
N TRP A 49 -2.30 -8.63 -0.32
CA TRP A 49 -2.63 -7.22 -0.53
C TRP A 49 -2.97 -6.91 -2.00
N ALA A 50 -2.21 -7.45 -2.96
CA ALA A 50 -2.50 -7.29 -4.38
C ALA A 50 -3.90 -7.84 -4.73
N GLU A 51 -4.22 -9.05 -4.28
CA GLU A 51 -5.54 -9.66 -4.45
C GLU A 51 -6.65 -8.82 -3.81
N ALA A 52 -6.41 -8.27 -2.62
CA ALA A 52 -7.37 -7.40 -1.95
C ALA A 52 -7.67 -6.13 -2.76
N PHE A 53 -6.66 -5.47 -3.35
CA PHE A 53 -6.91 -4.32 -4.21
C PHE A 53 -7.78 -4.67 -5.41
N HIS A 54 -7.50 -5.78 -6.10
CA HIS A 54 -8.31 -6.19 -7.26
C HIS A 54 -9.72 -6.63 -6.88
N ARG A 55 -9.87 -7.25 -5.70
CA ARG A 55 -11.19 -7.62 -5.16
C ARG A 55 -12.05 -6.40 -4.83
N TRP A 56 -11.45 -5.37 -4.23
CA TRP A 56 -12.19 -4.24 -3.65
C TRP A 56 -12.21 -2.98 -4.53
N LEU A 57 -11.31 -2.88 -5.51
CA LEU A 57 -11.25 -1.83 -6.53
C LEU A 57 -11.28 -2.46 -7.94
N PRO A 58 -12.39 -3.09 -8.35
CA PRO A 58 -12.47 -3.85 -9.61
C PRO A 58 -12.32 -2.98 -10.87
N SER A 59 -12.37 -1.65 -10.75
CA SER A 59 -12.08 -0.72 -11.84
C SER A 59 -10.59 -0.60 -12.18
N LEU A 60 -9.70 -1.11 -11.32
CA LEU A 60 -8.26 -1.14 -11.58
C LEU A 60 -7.87 -2.38 -12.37
N SER A 61 -7.05 -2.19 -13.41
CA SER A 61 -6.46 -3.31 -14.15
C SER A 61 -5.46 -4.08 -13.30
N GLN A 62 -5.19 -5.32 -13.68
CA GLN A 62 -4.16 -6.13 -13.00
C GLN A 62 -2.76 -5.49 -13.08
N GLU A 63 -2.47 -4.78 -14.17
CA GLU A 63 -1.23 -4.03 -14.41
C GLU A 63 -1.08 -2.79 -13.52
N SER A 64 -2.17 -2.34 -12.88
CA SER A 64 -2.14 -1.22 -11.94
C SER A 64 -1.43 -1.56 -10.63
N THR A 65 -1.14 -2.84 -10.37
CA THR A 65 -0.47 -3.32 -9.16
C THR A 65 0.89 -3.93 -9.48
N ASN A 66 1.92 -3.44 -8.80
CA ASN A 66 3.28 -3.93 -8.84
C ASN A 66 3.66 -4.53 -7.49
N VAL A 67 4.04 -5.80 -7.47
CA VAL A 67 4.53 -6.50 -6.27
C VAL A 67 6.04 -6.63 -6.36
N ILE A 68 6.76 -5.84 -5.58
CA ILE A 68 8.22 -5.78 -5.57
C ILE A 68 8.72 -6.98 -4.76
N VAL A 69 9.43 -7.89 -5.41
CA VAL A 69 10.01 -9.11 -4.82
C VAL A 69 11.53 -9.09 -4.76
N SER A 70 12.17 -8.25 -5.56
CA SER A 70 13.61 -8.13 -5.71
C SER A 70 14.07 -6.67 -5.73
N GLY A 71 15.32 -6.41 -5.32
CA GLY A 71 15.89 -5.06 -5.32
C GLY A 71 16.21 -4.52 -6.72
N LYS A 72 16.00 -5.34 -7.75
CA LYS A 72 16.11 -4.95 -9.17
C LYS A 72 14.78 -4.45 -9.73
N ASP A 73 13.68 -4.70 -9.03
CA ASP A 73 12.34 -4.32 -9.51
C ASP A 73 12.18 -2.79 -9.43
N ASN A 74 11.39 -2.23 -10.33
CA ASN A 74 11.10 -0.81 -10.32
C ASN A 74 10.05 -0.49 -9.25
N LEU A 75 10.40 0.29 -8.23
CA LEU A 75 9.50 0.67 -7.14
C LEU A 75 8.32 1.54 -7.60
N THR A 76 8.41 2.19 -8.76
CA THR A 76 7.40 3.14 -9.28
C THR A 76 6.77 2.64 -10.58
N GLY A 77 6.78 1.32 -10.80
CA GLY A 77 6.35 0.70 -12.05
C GLY A 77 4.84 0.77 -12.31
N SER A 78 4.02 0.95 -11.27
CA SER A 78 2.56 0.96 -11.38
C SER A 78 1.91 1.98 -10.44
N LEU A 79 0.58 2.08 -10.50
CA LEU A 79 -0.23 2.93 -9.63
C LEU A 79 -0.18 2.49 -8.15
N ILE A 80 -0.13 1.19 -7.89
CA ILE A 80 -0.01 0.58 -6.57
C ILE A 80 1.29 -0.21 -6.53
N ASN A 81 2.15 0.06 -5.55
CA ASN A 81 3.44 -0.58 -5.39
C ASN A 81 3.52 -1.22 -4.00
N ILE A 82 3.74 -2.54 -3.95
CA ILE A 82 3.70 -3.33 -2.72
C ILE A 82 5.08 -3.92 -2.45
N ILE A 83 5.68 -3.57 -1.30
CA ILE A 83 7.04 -3.94 -0.94
C ILE A 83 7.13 -4.39 0.52
N SER A 84 8.16 -5.17 0.86
CA SER A 84 8.45 -5.55 2.23
C SER A 84 9.42 -4.59 2.92
N PHE A 85 9.38 -4.54 4.26
CA PHE A 85 10.30 -3.70 5.04
C PHE A 85 11.77 -4.02 4.78
N ASP A 86 12.11 -5.30 4.71
CA ASP A 86 13.48 -5.75 4.46
C ASP A 86 13.99 -5.28 3.10
N LEU A 87 13.13 -5.30 2.08
CA LEU A 87 13.50 -4.89 0.74
C LEU A 87 13.53 -3.36 0.60
N LEU A 88 12.56 -2.67 1.20
CA LEU A 88 12.49 -1.22 1.28
C LEU A 88 13.77 -0.64 1.90
N SER A 89 14.24 -1.23 3.00
CA SER A 89 15.46 -0.79 3.68
C SER A 89 16.71 -0.85 2.80
N ARG A 90 16.73 -1.73 1.80
CA ARG A 90 17.83 -1.88 0.83
C ARG A 90 17.72 -0.90 -0.35
N MET A 91 16.52 -0.36 -0.59
CA MET A 91 16.17 0.53 -1.70
C MET A 91 16.05 2.00 -1.28
N ASP A 92 16.52 2.37 -0.08
CA ASP A 92 16.30 3.67 0.60
C ASP A 92 16.55 4.92 -0.27
N LYS A 93 17.46 4.84 -1.25
CA LYS A 93 17.75 5.94 -2.19
C LYS A 93 16.60 6.27 -3.16
N GLN A 94 15.66 5.35 -3.40
CA GLN A 94 14.55 5.53 -4.34
C GLN A 94 13.26 6.07 -3.68
N LEU A 95 13.24 6.26 -2.37
CA LEU A 95 12.02 6.58 -1.61
C LEU A 95 11.73 8.07 -1.46
N LYS A 96 12.78 8.90 -1.40
CA LYS A 96 12.62 10.32 -1.13
C LYS A 96 11.96 10.97 -2.35
N SER A 97 10.75 11.52 -2.14
CA SER A 97 9.92 12.33 -3.05
C SER A 97 8.95 11.64 -4.01
N THR A 98 8.74 10.32 -3.96
CA THR A 98 7.88 9.65 -4.97
C THR A 98 6.43 9.44 -4.52
N PHE A 99 6.20 9.07 -3.26
CA PHE A 99 4.89 8.62 -2.80
C PHE A 99 4.25 9.64 -1.86
N GLN A 100 3.05 10.11 -2.20
CA GLN A 100 2.23 10.96 -1.34
C GLN A 100 1.32 10.12 -0.44
N VAL A 101 0.90 8.95 -0.92
CA VAL A 101 0.03 8.01 -0.18
C VAL A 101 0.83 6.76 0.18
N VAL A 102 0.88 6.45 1.48
CA VAL A 102 1.62 5.30 2.00
C VAL A 102 0.76 4.55 3.02
N ILE A 103 0.68 3.23 2.87
CA ILE A 103 0.12 2.31 3.87
C ILE A 103 1.29 1.52 4.45
N VAL A 104 1.42 1.50 5.78
CA VAL A 104 2.41 0.69 6.49
C VAL A 104 1.69 -0.32 7.36
N VAL A 105 2.03 -1.59 7.20
CA VAL A 105 1.42 -2.72 7.92
C VAL A 105 2.50 -3.38 8.76
N SER A 106 2.55 -3.09 10.05
CA SER A 106 3.40 -3.84 10.98
C SER A 106 2.69 -5.13 11.40
N GLY A 107 3.37 -6.28 11.27
CA GLY A 107 2.94 -7.49 11.98
C GLY A 107 3.17 -7.29 13.47
N THR A 108 2.17 -7.62 14.29
CA THR A 108 2.35 -7.90 15.72
C THR A 108 2.88 -9.31 15.91
#